data_AF-Q3SNK2-F1
#
_entry.id   AF-Q3SNK2-F1
#
_cell.length_a   1.000
_cell.length_b   1.000
_cell.length_c   1.000
_cell.angle_alpha   90.00
_cell.angle_beta   90.00
_cell.angle_gamma   90.00
#
_symmetry.space_group_name_H-M   'P 1'
#
loop_
_entity.id
_entity.type
_entity.pdbx_description
1 polymer ?
#
loop_
_entity_poly.entity_id
_entity_poly.type
_entity_poly.pdbx_seq_one_letter_code
_entity_poly.pdbx_strand_id
1 'polypeptide(L)'
;MLAIHKRGRIQPGRNFHQSIDRPLTLRLFRPLSRRTGCGVVPAPQPLSLTVTEFVRPNLTPPNGQKKVLLHSCCAPCSGEVMEAMLASGIDYTIFFYNPNIHPLKEYLLRKDENVRFAEKHGVPFVDADYDKDNWFARARGMEWEPERGARCTMCFDMRFERTALYAHEHGFPVMTSCLGISRWKNMAQINDCGHRAAGRYPGVSYWDFNWRKGGGAQRMIEISKREQFYQQEYCGCVYSLRDTNQHRRNHGRAPIVIGTQFYRQGEEPDAT
;
A
#
# COMPACT_ATOMS: atom_id res chain seq x y z
N MET A 1 29.25 -35.78 -1.58
CA MET A 1 28.52 -36.43 -2.69
C MET A 1 27.48 -35.45 -3.21
N LEU A 2 27.78 -34.78 -4.33
CA LEU A 2 26.83 -33.94 -5.08
C LEU A 2 25.93 -34.84 -5.92
N ALA A 3 24.62 -34.58 -5.95
CA ALA A 3 23.73 -35.09 -6.97
C ALA A 3 22.89 -33.95 -7.55
N ILE A 4 23.29 -33.52 -8.75
CA ILE A 4 22.61 -32.58 -9.63
C ILE A 4 21.60 -33.39 -10.44
N HIS A 5 20.32 -32.98 -10.51
CA HIS A 5 19.36 -33.54 -11.46
C HIS A 5 18.71 -32.47 -12.34
N LYS A 6 18.62 -32.85 -13.62
CA LYS A 6 18.46 -32.02 -14.82
C LYS A 6 17.01 -31.56 -15.03
N ARG A 7 16.90 -30.40 -15.68
CA ARG A 7 15.68 -29.80 -16.25
C ARG A 7 15.17 -30.60 -17.46
N GLY A 8 13.85 -30.70 -17.59
CA GLY A 8 13.16 -31.10 -18.83
C GLY A 8 12.24 -29.98 -19.33
N ARG A 9 12.36 -29.62 -20.61
CA ARG A 9 11.44 -28.78 -21.41
C ARG A 9 10.76 -29.67 -22.43
N ILE A 10 9.43 -29.60 -22.59
CA ILE A 10 8.71 -29.92 -23.85
C ILE A 10 7.50 -28.97 -24.00
N GLN A 11 7.15 -28.70 -25.27
CA GLN A 11 6.44 -27.58 -25.91
C GLN A 11 4.88 -27.55 -25.85
N PRO A 12 4.25 -26.43 -26.29
CA PRO A 12 2.81 -26.22 -26.25
C PRO A 12 2.10 -26.57 -27.58
N GLY A 13 0.79 -26.83 -27.52
CA GLY A 13 -0.06 -26.77 -28.71
C GLY A 13 -1.48 -27.31 -28.50
N ARG A 14 -2.49 -26.46 -28.72
CA ARG A 14 -3.44 -26.56 -29.85
C ARG A 14 -4.55 -25.52 -29.73
N ASN A 15 -4.65 -24.69 -30.77
CA ASN A 15 -5.81 -23.86 -31.07
C ASN A 15 -6.95 -24.74 -31.58
N PHE A 16 -8.18 -24.41 -31.19
CA PHE A 16 -9.40 -24.81 -31.91
C PHE A 16 -10.14 -23.55 -32.35
N HIS A 17 -10.27 -23.40 -33.66
CA HIS A 17 -11.05 -22.39 -34.36
C HIS A 17 -12.00 -23.18 -35.26
N GLN A 18 -13.31 -22.92 -35.17
CA GLN A 18 -14.36 -23.19 -36.17
C GLN A 18 -15.69 -22.74 -35.53
N SER A 19 -16.20 -21.57 -35.94
CA SER A 19 -17.10 -21.34 -37.08
C SER A 19 -18.56 -21.70 -36.75
N ILE A 20 -19.48 -20.82 -37.12
CA ILE A 20 -20.67 -21.10 -37.95
C ILE A 20 -21.53 -19.82 -37.97
N ASP A 21 -21.46 -19.15 -39.12
CA ASP A 21 -22.50 -18.26 -39.62
C ASP A 21 -23.73 -19.08 -40.03
N ARG A 22 -24.94 -18.54 -39.82
CA ARG A 22 -26.01 -18.59 -40.83
C ARG A 22 -27.16 -17.59 -40.53
N PRO A 23 -27.79 -17.03 -41.59
CA PRO A 23 -28.68 -15.87 -41.50
C PRO A 23 -30.17 -16.27 -41.46
N LEU A 24 -31.03 -15.39 -40.94
CA LEU A 24 -32.49 -15.52 -41.07
C LEU A 24 -33.14 -14.19 -41.50
N THR A 25 -33.43 -14.16 -42.81
CA THR A 25 -34.67 -13.73 -43.48
C THR A 25 -35.49 -12.54 -42.94
N LEU A 26 -35.58 -11.53 -43.81
CA LEU A 26 -36.55 -10.44 -43.89
C LEU A 26 -38.02 -10.89 -43.68
N ARG A 27 -38.73 -10.15 -42.82
CA ARG A 27 -40.19 -9.96 -42.95
C ARG A 27 -40.50 -8.49 -43.25
N LEU A 28 -41.14 -8.29 -44.40
CA LEU A 28 -41.70 -7.03 -44.87
C LEU A 28 -42.89 -6.60 -43.99
N PHE A 29 -42.86 -5.38 -43.47
CA PHE A 29 -44.05 -4.66 -43.00
C PHE A 29 -44.16 -3.30 -43.72
N ARG A 30 -45.39 -3.01 -44.16
CA ARG A 30 -45.81 -1.85 -44.96
C ARG A 30 -45.85 -0.55 -44.13
N PRO A 31 -45.88 0.63 -44.78
CA PRO A 31 -45.38 1.89 -44.24
C PRO A 31 -46.42 2.64 -43.39
N LEU A 32 -45.95 3.29 -42.33
CA LEU A 32 -46.70 4.30 -41.58
C LEU A 32 -46.20 5.70 -41.95
N SER A 33 -47.20 6.51 -42.31
CA SER A 33 -47.28 7.95 -42.53
C SER A 33 -46.11 8.85 -42.07
N ARG A 34 -45.75 9.77 -42.97
CA ARG A 34 -44.79 10.88 -42.81
C ARG A 34 -45.14 11.76 -41.60
N ARG A 35 -44.16 11.95 -40.71
CA ARG A 35 -44.05 13.17 -39.90
C ARG A 35 -42.73 13.86 -40.23
N THR A 36 -42.88 15.06 -40.78
CA THR A 36 -41.86 16.07 -41.01
C THR A 36 -41.31 16.59 -39.67
N GLY A 37 -39.98 16.61 -39.54
CA GLY A 37 -39.31 17.19 -38.38
C GLY A 37 -37.86 16.70 -38.26
N CYS A 38 -36.99 17.10 -39.18
CA CYS A 38 -35.55 16.87 -39.06
C CYS A 38 -35.00 17.87 -38.03
N GLY A 39 -35.08 17.51 -36.75
CA GLY A 39 -34.37 18.18 -35.66
C GLY A 39 -33.07 17.44 -35.41
N VAL A 40 -31.94 18.08 -35.69
CA VAL A 40 -30.61 17.56 -35.33
C VAL A 40 -30.53 17.52 -33.80
N VAL A 41 -30.52 16.32 -33.23
CA VAL A 41 -30.24 16.15 -31.80
C VAL A 41 -28.74 16.38 -31.62
N PRO A 42 -28.29 17.40 -30.87
CA PRO A 42 -26.87 17.59 -30.61
C PRO A 42 -26.33 16.38 -29.86
N ALA A 43 -25.15 15.91 -30.26
CA ALA A 43 -24.45 14.84 -29.55
C ALA A 43 -24.30 15.22 -28.07
N PRO A 44 -24.51 14.29 -27.13
CA PRO A 44 -24.29 14.57 -25.72
C PRO A 44 -22.82 15.01 -25.55
N GLN A 45 -22.62 16.23 -25.06
CA GLN A 45 -21.29 16.70 -24.74
C GLN A 45 -20.71 15.77 -23.65
N PRO A 46 -19.43 15.38 -23.75
CA PRO A 46 -18.82 14.60 -22.69
C PRO A 46 -18.97 15.39 -21.39
N LEU A 47 -19.55 14.77 -20.36
CA LEU A 47 -19.48 15.31 -19.01
C LEU A 47 -18.00 15.55 -18.73
N SER A 48 -17.61 16.82 -18.70
CA SER A 48 -16.35 17.23 -18.12
C SER A 48 -16.42 16.82 -16.66
N LEU A 49 -15.88 15.64 -16.35
CA LEU A 49 -15.47 15.31 -15.01
C LEU A 49 -14.48 16.41 -14.65
N THR A 50 -14.96 17.41 -13.92
CA THR A 50 -14.09 18.37 -13.26
C THR A 50 -13.25 17.57 -12.29
N VAL A 51 -12.12 17.07 -12.76
CA VAL A 51 -11.02 16.65 -11.91
C VAL A 51 -10.61 17.95 -11.25
N THR A 52 -11.18 18.24 -10.08
CA THR A 52 -10.67 19.31 -9.24
C THR A 52 -9.19 19.02 -9.06
N GLU A 53 -8.37 19.90 -9.63
CA GLU A 53 -6.92 19.75 -9.63
C GLU A 53 -6.48 19.67 -8.16
N PHE A 54 -5.97 18.50 -7.76
CA PHE A 54 -5.54 18.28 -6.39
C PHE A 54 -4.27 19.10 -6.14
N VAL A 55 -4.41 20.21 -5.42
CA VAL A 55 -3.27 21.06 -5.04
C VAL A 55 -2.53 20.40 -3.88
N ARG A 56 -1.32 19.89 -4.14
CA ARG A 56 -0.46 19.34 -3.10
C ARG A 56 0.11 20.45 -2.22
N PRO A 57 0.06 20.31 -0.87
CA PRO A 57 0.79 21.21 0.00
C PRO A 57 2.30 21.01 -0.22
N ASN A 58 3.04 22.12 -0.27
CA ASN A 58 4.50 22.05 -0.24
C ASN A 58 4.95 21.73 1.18
N LEU A 59 5.67 20.62 1.35
CA LEU A 59 6.09 20.12 2.64
C LEU A 59 7.52 20.57 2.97
N THR A 60 7.74 20.99 4.21
CA THR A 60 9.07 21.34 4.73
C THR A 60 9.39 20.46 5.94
N PRO A 61 10.48 19.67 5.90
CA PRO A 61 10.93 18.93 7.07
C PRO A 61 11.30 19.86 8.23
N PRO A 62 11.29 19.38 9.48
CA PRO A 62 11.64 20.17 10.65
C PRO A 62 13.01 20.85 10.52
N ASN A 63 13.13 22.06 11.07
CA ASN A 63 14.38 22.84 11.10
C ASN A 63 14.99 23.13 9.71
N GLY A 64 14.18 23.12 8.64
CA GLY A 64 14.64 23.39 7.27
C GLY A 64 15.57 22.32 6.69
N GLN A 65 15.57 21.12 7.30
CA GLN A 65 16.37 19.99 6.83
C GLN A 65 15.88 19.52 5.45
N LYS A 66 16.81 19.00 4.63
CA LYS A 66 16.50 18.57 3.26
C LYS A 66 16.49 17.06 3.07
N LYS A 67 17.20 16.32 3.95
CA LYS A 67 17.40 14.88 3.84
C LYS A 67 16.56 14.13 4.87
N VAL A 68 15.70 13.22 4.41
CA VAL A 68 14.74 12.49 5.26
C VAL A 68 14.87 10.99 5.08
N LEU A 69 14.89 10.24 6.17
CA LEU A 69 14.71 8.79 6.15
C LEU A 69 13.24 8.44 6.37
N LEU A 70 12.58 7.86 5.36
CA LEU A 70 11.18 7.46 5.44
C LEU A 70 11.09 5.97 5.81
N HIS A 71 10.71 5.66 7.04
CA HIS A 71 10.31 4.29 7.39
C HIS A 71 9.05 3.90 6.61
N SER A 72 9.13 2.80 5.88
CA SER A 72 8.00 2.23 5.14
C SER A 72 7.78 0.75 5.47
N CYS A 73 6.53 0.32 5.43
CA CYS A 73 6.15 -1.06 5.70
C CYS A 73 5.26 -1.70 4.62
N CYS A 74 4.79 -0.93 3.64
CA CYS A 74 4.04 -1.39 2.48
C CYS A 74 3.70 -0.25 1.50
N ALA A 75 3.44 -0.59 0.23
CA ALA A 75 3.16 0.37 -0.83
C ALA A 75 1.88 1.22 -0.64
N PRO A 76 0.72 0.66 -0.25
CA PRO A 76 -0.47 1.48 0.03
C PRO A 76 -0.21 2.57 1.06
N CYS A 77 0.53 2.30 2.14
CA CYS A 77 0.79 3.34 3.14
C CYS A 77 1.84 4.35 2.69
N SER A 78 2.83 3.96 1.88
CA SER A 78 3.85 4.88 1.38
C SER A 78 3.44 5.66 0.14
N GLY A 79 2.43 5.21 -0.62
CA GLY A 79 2.03 5.76 -1.91
C GLY A 79 1.93 7.30 -1.94
N GLU A 80 0.98 7.85 -1.17
CA GLU A 80 0.81 9.30 -1.10
C GLU A 80 1.99 10.00 -0.43
N VAL A 81 2.62 9.39 0.58
CA VAL A 81 3.77 10.00 1.28
C VAL A 81 4.93 10.21 0.32
N MET A 82 5.21 9.22 -0.54
CA MET A 82 6.24 9.28 -1.55
C MET A 82 5.95 10.35 -2.61
N GLU A 83 4.72 10.40 -3.14
CA GLU A 83 4.35 11.42 -4.12
C GLU A 83 4.37 12.84 -3.52
N ALA A 84 3.94 13.01 -2.27
CA ALA A 84 3.95 14.29 -1.58
C ALA A 84 5.38 14.79 -1.31
N MET A 85 6.29 13.91 -0.88
CA MET A 85 7.70 14.26 -0.68
C MET A 85 8.40 14.63 -1.99
N LEU A 86 8.16 13.87 -3.07
CA LEU A 86 8.70 14.18 -4.40
C LEU A 86 8.19 15.52 -4.93
N ALA A 87 6.88 15.76 -4.82
CA ALA A 87 6.27 17.02 -5.26
C ALA A 87 6.79 18.23 -4.46
N SER A 88 7.24 18.01 -3.22
CA SER A 88 7.84 19.05 -2.37
C SER A 88 9.36 19.19 -2.58
N GLY A 89 9.96 18.41 -3.47
CA GLY A 89 11.41 18.44 -3.72
C GLY A 89 12.26 17.97 -2.54
N ILE A 90 11.71 17.14 -1.66
CA ILE A 90 12.43 16.60 -0.50
C ILE A 90 13.36 15.49 -0.96
N ASP A 91 14.63 15.52 -0.53
CA ASP A 91 15.56 14.41 -0.69
C ASP A 91 15.28 13.36 0.38
N TYR A 92 14.74 12.20 -0.03
CA TYR A 92 14.42 11.14 0.92
C TYR A 92 14.81 9.76 0.42
N THR A 93 15.06 8.88 1.38
CA THR A 93 15.34 7.46 1.16
C THR A 93 14.31 6.63 1.91
N ILE A 94 13.79 5.59 1.27
CA ILE A 94 12.90 4.64 1.91
C ILE A 94 13.73 3.64 2.72
N PHE A 95 13.36 3.47 3.98
CA PHE A 95 13.88 2.41 4.84
C PHE A 95 12.76 1.40 5.09
N PHE A 96 12.84 0.24 4.45
CA PHE A 96 11.87 -0.82 4.62
C PHE A 96 12.31 -1.76 5.74
N TYR A 97 11.57 -1.73 6.85
CA TYR A 97 11.83 -2.61 7.97
C TYR A 97 10.53 -2.95 8.71
N ASN A 98 10.10 -4.20 8.56
CA ASN A 98 8.91 -4.70 9.22
C ASN A 98 9.02 -6.21 9.45
N PRO A 99 9.84 -6.63 10.46
CA PRO A 99 10.13 -8.03 10.71
C PRO A 99 8.93 -8.84 11.20
N ASN A 100 7.86 -8.17 11.62
CA ASN A 100 6.65 -8.85 12.07
C ASN A 100 5.69 -9.25 10.94
N ILE A 101 5.93 -8.87 9.68
CA ILE A 101 5.03 -9.32 8.61
C ILE A 101 5.13 -10.83 8.52
N HIS A 102 4.00 -11.53 8.59
CA HIS A 102 3.95 -12.98 8.56
C HIS A 102 2.69 -13.43 7.85
N PRO A 103 2.73 -14.49 7.02
CA PRO A 103 3.89 -15.32 6.68
C PRO A 103 4.87 -14.65 5.71
N LEU A 104 5.98 -15.34 5.39
CA LEU A 104 7.00 -14.85 4.44
C LEU A 104 6.40 -14.40 3.10
N LYS A 105 5.37 -15.10 2.61
CA LYS A 105 4.64 -14.72 1.38
C LYS A 105 4.08 -13.29 1.47
N GLU A 106 3.50 -12.90 2.61
CA GLU A 106 2.99 -11.55 2.83
C GLU A 106 4.14 -10.53 2.87
N TYR A 107 5.25 -10.88 3.54
CA TYR A 107 6.42 -10.01 3.65
C TYR A 107 6.98 -9.66 2.27
N LEU A 108 7.19 -10.69 1.43
CA LEU A 108 7.69 -10.52 0.07
C LEU A 108 6.72 -9.69 -0.78
N LEU A 109 5.42 -10.00 -0.77
CA LEU A 109 4.43 -9.22 -1.52
C LEU A 109 4.44 -7.73 -1.15
N ARG A 110 4.42 -7.41 0.16
CA ARG A 110 4.44 -6.01 0.62
C ARG A 110 5.76 -5.31 0.31
N LYS A 111 6.88 -6.05 0.34
CA LYS A 111 8.20 -5.52 0.02
C LYS A 111 8.34 -5.25 -1.48
N ASP A 112 8.13 -6.26 -2.30
CA ASP A 112 8.36 -6.23 -3.74
C ASP A 112 7.49 -5.15 -4.39
N GLU A 113 6.27 -4.96 -3.91
CA GLU A 113 5.40 -3.89 -4.39
C GLU A 113 5.89 -2.48 -4.03
N ASN A 114 6.46 -2.33 -2.83
CA ASN A 114 7.00 -1.06 -2.37
C ASN A 114 8.31 -0.73 -3.10
N VAL A 115 9.16 -1.74 -3.34
CA VAL A 115 10.35 -1.63 -4.19
C VAL A 115 9.96 -1.20 -5.60
N ARG A 116 9.02 -1.89 -6.24
CA ARG A 116 8.50 -1.53 -7.57
C ARG A 116 8.05 -0.08 -7.64
N PHE A 117 7.33 0.38 -6.61
CA PHE A 117 6.84 1.76 -6.57
C PHE A 117 7.98 2.76 -6.34
N ALA A 118 8.96 2.45 -5.49
CA ALA A 118 10.14 3.27 -5.27
C ALA A 118 10.98 3.42 -6.55
N GLU A 119 11.25 2.32 -7.25
CA GLU A 119 11.99 2.29 -8.51
C GLU A 119 11.30 3.13 -9.59
N LYS A 120 9.97 3.00 -9.73
CA LYS A 120 9.16 3.81 -10.66
C LYS A 120 9.35 5.32 -10.45
N HIS A 121 9.57 5.73 -9.21
CA HIS A 121 9.74 7.14 -8.83
C HIS A 121 11.20 7.57 -8.66
N GLY A 122 12.17 6.69 -8.93
CA GLY A 122 13.60 6.99 -8.77
C GLY A 122 14.02 7.25 -7.32
N VAL A 123 13.30 6.65 -6.35
CA VAL A 123 13.53 6.86 -4.92
C VAL A 123 14.50 5.79 -4.38
N PRO A 124 15.59 6.17 -3.71
CA PRO A 124 16.49 5.22 -3.06
C PRO A 124 15.74 4.34 -2.04
N PHE A 125 16.04 3.04 -2.02
CA PHE A 125 15.37 2.07 -1.18
C PHE A 125 16.39 1.20 -0.43
N VAL A 126 16.23 1.12 0.89
CA VAL A 126 17.03 0.30 1.78
C VAL A 126 16.15 -0.82 2.31
N ASP A 127 16.48 -2.06 1.95
CA ASP A 127 15.83 -3.27 2.45
C ASP A 127 16.58 -3.78 3.68
N ALA A 128 15.97 -3.65 4.87
CA ALA A 128 16.57 -4.13 6.11
C ALA A 128 16.12 -5.56 6.44
N ASP A 129 16.93 -6.25 7.25
CA ASP A 129 16.78 -7.68 7.53
C ASP A 129 15.38 -8.08 8.02
N TYR A 130 14.89 -9.21 7.51
CA TYR A 130 13.63 -9.82 7.97
C TYR A 130 13.85 -10.61 9.29
N ASP A 131 14.23 -9.90 10.34
CA ASP A 131 14.58 -10.44 11.67
C ASP A 131 13.33 -10.88 12.48
N LYS A 132 12.59 -11.85 11.94
CA LYS A 132 11.36 -12.37 12.53
C LYS A 132 11.60 -13.04 13.89
N ASP A 133 12.76 -13.65 14.10
CA ASP A 133 13.04 -14.44 15.30
C ASP A 133 13.23 -13.54 16.51
N ASN A 134 13.94 -12.41 16.34
CA ASN A 134 13.99 -11.35 17.35
C ASN A 134 12.61 -10.74 17.61
N TRP A 135 11.80 -10.53 16.57
CA TRP A 135 10.43 -10.05 16.76
C TRP A 135 9.60 -11.02 17.61
N PHE A 136 9.64 -12.32 17.33
CA PHE A 136 8.96 -13.33 18.15
C PHE A 136 9.48 -13.38 19.58
N ALA A 137 10.80 -13.24 19.78
CA ALA A 137 11.39 -13.17 21.11
C ALA A 137 10.85 -11.99 21.92
N ARG A 138 10.75 -10.79 21.31
CA ARG A 138 10.18 -9.58 21.95
C ARG A 138 8.67 -9.64 22.14
N ALA A 139 7.95 -10.37 21.28
CA ALA A 139 6.49 -10.50 21.34
C ALA A 139 6.00 -11.54 22.36
N ARG A 140 6.90 -12.33 22.96
CA ARG A 140 6.56 -13.36 23.94
C ARG A 140 5.81 -12.77 25.13
N GLY A 141 4.67 -13.36 25.48
CA GLY A 141 3.79 -12.88 26.54
C GLY A 141 2.81 -11.78 26.09
N MET A 142 2.87 -11.33 24.84
CA MET A 142 1.96 -10.34 24.24
C MET A 142 1.08 -10.94 23.13
N GLU A 143 0.96 -12.26 23.07
CA GLU A 143 0.27 -12.98 22.00
C GLU A 143 -1.23 -12.65 21.93
N TRP A 144 -1.81 -12.23 23.05
CA TRP A 144 -3.24 -11.91 23.19
C TRP A 144 -3.53 -10.44 23.44
N GLU A 145 -2.50 -9.58 23.42
CA GLU A 145 -2.69 -8.13 23.44
C GLU A 145 -3.59 -7.71 22.26
N PRO A 146 -4.55 -6.78 22.46
CA PRO A 146 -5.38 -6.30 21.37
C PRO A 146 -4.58 -5.45 20.38
N GLU A 147 -5.13 -5.27 19.18
CA GLU A 147 -4.62 -4.23 18.26
C GLU A 147 -4.65 -2.86 18.96
N ARG A 148 -3.62 -2.04 18.72
CA ARG A 148 -3.33 -0.78 19.44
C ARG A 148 -2.95 -0.96 20.93
N GLY A 149 -2.83 -2.20 21.42
CA GLY A 149 -2.32 -2.53 22.76
C GLY A 149 -0.78 -2.56 22.83
N ALA A 150 -0.25 -3.17 23.90
CA ALA A 150 1.18 -3.14 24.22
C ALA A 150 2.04 -3.82 23.13
N ARG A 151 1.52 -4.86 22.49
CA ARG A 151 2.18 -5.51 21.34
C ARG A 151 2.44 -4.53 20.20
N CYS A 152 1.50 -3.64 19.89
CA CYS A 152 1.68 -2.67 18.81
C CYS A 152 2.77 -1.67 19.16
N THR A 153 2.85 -1.20 20.41
CA THR A 153 3.95 -0.36 20.91
C THR A 153 5.29 -1.06 20.70
N MET A 154 5.44 -2.31 21.17
CA MET A 154 6.66 -3.10 20.98
C MET A 154 7.03 -3.26 19.50
N CYS A 155 6.05 -3.55 18.63
CA CYS A 155 6.28 -3.66 17.20
C CYS A 155 6.81 -2.34 16.61
N PHE A 156 6.25 -1.19 17.00
CA PHE A 156 6.68 0.11 16.49
C PHE A 156 8.04 0.51 17.06
N ASP A 157 8.31 0.25 18.34
CA ASP A 157 9.61 0.47 18.96
C ASP A 157 10.71 -0.27 18.20
N MET A 158 10.56 -1.57 17.98
CA MET A 158 11.55 -2.35 17.25
C MET A 158 11.84 -1.75 15.86
N ARG A 159 10.79 -1.32 15.14
CA ARG A 159 10.94 -0.73 13.81
C ARG A 159 11.65 0.62 13.84
N PHE A 160 11.26 1.48 14.78
CA PHE A 160 11.82 2.82 14.88
C PHE A 160 13.20 2.83 15.51
N GLU A 161 13.53 1.93 16.43
CA GLU A 161 14.89 1.75 16.95
C GLU A 161 15.89 1.48 15.82
N ARG A 162 15.55 0.57 14.90
CA ARG A 162 16.39 0.27 13.74
C ARG A 162 16.44 1.41 12.73
N THR A 163 15.31 2.09 12.51
CA THR A 163 15.24 3.27 11.62
C THR A 163 16.08 4.42 12.15
N ALA A 164 15.99 4.72 13.45
CA ALA A 164 16.75 5.81 14.08
C ALA A 164 18.25 5.52 14.09
N LEU A 165 18.65 4.27 14.34
CA LEU A 165 20.04 3.85 14.22
C LEU A 165 20.56 4.06 12.80
N TYR A 166 19.83 3.58 11.79
CA TYR A 166 20.22 3.77 10.39
C TYR A 166 20.31 5.26 10.02
N ALA A 167 19.34 6.06 10.46
CA ALA A 167 19.35 7.50 10.24
C ALA A 167 20.62 8.16 10.81
N HIS A 168 20.99 7.81 12.05
CA HIS A 168 22.19 8.30 12.70
C HIS A 168 23.47 7.90 11.94
N GLU A 169 23.63 6.61 11.62
CA GLU A 169 24.83 6.07 10.96
C GLU A 169 25.03 6.62 9.53
N HIS A 170 23.95 7.01 8.85
CA HIS A 170 23.97 7.43 7.44
C HIS A 170 23.68 8.93 7.25
N GLY A 171 23.74 9.71 8.34
CA GLY A 171 23.62 11.16 8.30
C GLY A 171 22.26 11.67 7.81
N PHE A 172 21.17 11.03 8.23
CA PHE A 172 19.81 11.55 8.04
C PHE A 172 19.40 12.36 9.27
N PRO A 173 19.28 13.70 9.17
CA PRO A 173 18.92 14.56 10.30
C PRO A 173 17.44 14.44 10.71
N VAL A 174 16.61 13.89 9.83
CA VAL A 174 15.18 13.69 10.04
C VAL A 174 14.80 12.27 9.65
N MET A 175 14.03 11.60 10.50
CA MET A 175 13.30 10.39 10.15
C MET A 175 11.79 10.60 10.29
N THR A 176 11.01 9.87 9.50
CA THR A 176 9.54 9.87 9.59
C THR A 176 8.98 8.50 9.20
N SER A 177 7.65 8.35 9.19
CA SER A 177 6.99 7.08 8.96
C SER A 177 5.71 7.21 8.15
N CYS A 178 5.53 6.31 7.19
CA CYS A 178 4.25 6.18 6.49
C CYS A 178 3.15 5.54 7.36
N LEU A 179 3.48 4.97 8.53
CA LEU A 179 2.51 4.34 9.43
C LEU A 179 1.37 5.29 9.85
N GLY A 180 1.68 6.60 9.94
CA GLY A 180 0.73 7.64 10.32
C GLY A 180 -0.45 7.80 9.36
N ILE A 181 -0.35 7.37 8.08
CA ILE A 181 -1.44 7.52 7.11
C ILE A 181 -2.63 6.59 7.36
N SER A 182 -2.39 5.43 8.00
CA SER A 182 -3.42 4.40 8.16
C SER A 182 -4.41 4.77 9.27
N ARG A 183 -5.69 4.96 8.94
CA ARG A 183 -6.76 5.22 9.94
C ARG A 183 -6.90 4.13 11.01
N TRP A 184 -6.45 2.92 10.70
CA TRP A 184 -6.54 1.77 11.59
C TRP A 184 -5.54 1.80 12.74
N LYS A 185 -4.50 2.64 12.64
CA LYS A 185 -3.44 2.75 13.67
C LYS A 185 -3.66 3.95 14.59
N ASN A 186 -3.26 3.79 15.85
CA ASN A 186 -3.21 4.89 16.81
C ASN A 186 -1.99 5.79 16.48
N MET A 187 -2.26 7.03 16.07
CA MET A 187 -1.23 7.96 15.63
C MET A 187 -0.36 8.45 16.79
N ALA A 188 -0.95 8.70 17.97
CA ALA A 188 -0.19 9.08 19.16
C ALA A 188 0.79 7.97 19.55
N GLN A 189 0.31 6.72 19.59
CA GLN A 189 1.16 5.55 19.85
C GLN A 189 2.34 5.46 18.87
N ILE A 190 2.11 5.66 17.57
CA ILE A 190 3.18 5.66 16.56
C ILE A 190 4.18 6.78 16.84
N ASN A 191 3.69 8.00 17.04
CA ASN A 191 4.54 9.18 17.21
C ASN A 191 5.36 9.09 18.49
N ASP A 192 4.79 8.59 19.58
CA ASP A 192 5.52 8.37 20.84
C ASP A 192 6.69 7.40 20.64
N CYS A 193 6.50 6.33 19.87
CA CYS A 193 7.59 5.39 19.55
C CYS A 193 8.66 6.04 18.66
N GLY A 194 8.25 6.85 17.67
CA GLY A 194 9.16 7.59 16.79
C GLY A 194 10.03 8.59 17.55
N HIS A 195 9.41 9.40 18.42
CA HIS A 195 10.11 10.36 19.28
C HIS A 195 11.07 9.67 20.25
N ARG A 196 10.64 8.57 20.91
CA ARG A 196 11.53 7.78 21.79
C ARG A 196 12.75 7.23 21.05
N ALA A 197 12.56 6.72 19.83
CA ALA A 197 13.66 6.14 19.06
C ALA A 197 14.65 7.20 18.58
N ALA A 198 14.16 8.28 17.98
CA ALA A 198 14.99 9.38 17.50
C ALA A 198 15.76 10.06 18.64
N GLY A 199 15.12 10.24 19.81
CA GLY A 199 15.73 10.88 20.99
C GLY A 199 16.96 10.17 21.56
N ARG A 200 17.26 8.94 21.12
CA ARG A 200 18.50 8.23 21.48
C ARG A 200 19.74 8.74 20.74
N TYR A 201 19.57 9.50 19.65
CA TYR A 201 20.65 9.91 18.77
C TYR A 201 20.67 11.44 18.58
N PRO A 202 21.67 12.14 19.14
CA PRO A 202 21.86 13.57 18.89
C PRO A 202 21.93 13.87 17.39
N GLY A 203 21.20 14.90 16.95
CA GLY A 203 21.15 15.31 15.54
C GLY A 203 20.11 14.59 14.70
N VAL A 204 19.39 13.60 15.24
CA VAL A 204 18.24 12.95 14.57
C VAL A 204 16.94 13.45 15.19
N SER A 205 16.01 13.87 14.36
CA SER A 205 14.65 14.28 14.77
C SER A 205 13.59 13.40 14.15
N TYR A 206 12.48 13.18 14.87
CA TYR A 206 11.31 12.51 14.32
C TYR A 206 10.29 13.55 13.81
N TRP A 207 9.96 13.46 12.52
CA TRP A 207 8.93 14.30 11.91
C TRP A 207 7.57 13.60 11.96
N ASP A 208 6.74 14.03 12.90
CA ASP A 208 5.43 13.45 13.21
C ASP A 208 4.28 14.01 12.34
N PHE A 209 4.58 14.31 11.07
CA PHE A 209 3.62 14.88 10.13
C PHE A 209 2.37 14.01 9.97
N ASN A 210 1.21 14.66 10.00
CA ASN A 210 -0.07 13.97 9.84
C ASN A 210 -0.44 13.79 8.36
N TRP A 211 0.02 12.68 7.78
CA TRP A 211 -0.26 12.29 6.39
C TRP A 211 -1.75 12.09 6.05
N ARG A 212 -2.66 12.05 7.04
CA ARG A 212 -4.09 11.88 6.81
C ARG A 212 -4.78 13.18 6.41
N LYS A 213 -4.24 14.32 6.84
CA LYS A 213 -4.81 15.65 6.61
C LYS A 213 -4.53 16.15 5.20
N GLY A 214 -5.22 17.21 4.78
CA GLY A 214 -4.99 17.84 3.47
C GLY A 214 -5.30 16.93 2.27
N GLY A 215 -6.19 15.94 2.43
CA GLY A 215 -6.54 15.00 1.36
C GLY A 215 -5.64 13.76 1.25
N GLY A 216 -4.59 13.64 2.07
CA GLY A 216 -3.63 12.54 1.94
C GLY A 216 -4.23 11.14 2.10
N ALA A 217 -5.23 10.97 2.96
CA ALA A 217 -5.93 9.68 3.11
C ALA A 217 -6.71 9.28 1.84
N GLN A 218 -7.33 10.25 1.16
CA GLN A 218 -8.07 10.04 -0.08
C GLN A 218 -7.11 9.74 -1.22
N ARG A 219 -6.03 10.52 -1.33
CA ARG A 219 -4.95 10.29 -2.30
C ARG A 219 -4.29 8.93 -2.17
N MET A 220 -4.09 8.45 -0.94
CA MET A 220 -3.57 7.11 -0.71
C MET A 220 -4.44 6.03 -1.37
N ILE A 221 -5.77 6.15 -1.29
CA ILE A 221 -6.69 5.22 -1.94
C ILE A 221 -6.65 5.37 -3.46
N GLU A 222 -6.62 6.60 -3.97
CA GLU A 222 -6.53 6.87 -5.41
C GLU A 222 -5.25 6.29 -6.03
N ILE A 223 -4.11 6.52 -5.39
CA ILE A 223 -2.81 5.96 -5.78
C ILE A 223 -2.86 4.44 -5.69
N SER A 224 -3.41 3.88 -4.61
CA SER A 224 -3.51 2.43 -4.46
C SER A 224 -4.33 1.80 -5.59
N LYS A 225 -5.45 2.41 -5.98
CA LYS A 225 -6.27 1.97 -7.14
C LYS A 225 -5.55 2.15 -8.48
N ARG A 226 -4.85 3.28 -8.65
CA ARG A 226 -4.09 3.59 -9.87
C ARG A 226 -2.94 2.62 -10.09
N GLU A 227 -2.21 2.30 -9.02
CA GLU A 227 -1.04 1.41 -9.06
C GLU A 227 -1.39 -0.07 -8.87
N GLN A 228 -2.68 -0.36 -8.67
CA GLN A 228 -3.23 -1.67 -8.39
C GLN A 228 -2.49 -2.39 -7.25
N PHE A 229 -2.28 -1.69 -6.14
CA PHE A 229 -1.54 -2.25 -5.03
C PHE A 229 -2.25 -3.46 -4.41
N TYR A 230 -1.47 -4.37 -3.83
CA TYR A 230 -1.96 -5.46 -3.00
C TYR A 230 -2.69 -4.90 -1.78
N GLN A 231 -3.96 -5.29 -1.66
CA GLN A 231 -4.82 -4.86 -0.56
C GLN A 231 -4.57 -5.71 0.67
N GLN A 232 -3.94 -5.09 1.66
CA GLN A 232 -3.62 -5.74 2.93
C GLN A 232 -4.86 -5.82 3.81
N GLU A 233 -5.23 -7.03 4.19
CA GLU A 233 -6.44 -7.29 4.99
C GLU A 233 -6.18 -7.34 6.50
N TYR A 234 -4.92 -7.22 6.93
CA TYR A 234 -4.50 -7.28 8.34
C TYR A 234 -3.20 -6.47 8.56
N CYS A 235 -2.88 -6.18 9.83
CA CYS A 235 -1.74 -5.32 10.19
C CYS A 235 -0.39 -5.87 9.68
N GLY A 236 -0.26 -7.20 9.69
CA GLY A 236 0.87 -7.94 9.13
C GLY A 236 1.41 -9.00 10.08
N CYS A 237 1.22 -8.86 11.40
CA CYS A 237 1.69 -9.88 12.35
C CYS A 237 0.77 -11.09 12.44
N VAL A 238 1.33 -12.23 12.85
CA VAL A 238 0.60 -13.51 12.99
C VAL A 238 -0.63 -13.37 13.91
N TYR A 239 -0.53 -12.55 14.95
CA TYR A 239 -1.64 -12.32 15.88
C TYR A 239 -2.75 -11.47 15.24
N SER A 240 -2.39 -10.43 14.47
CA SER A 240 -3.37 -9.66 13.70
C SER A 240 -4.07 -10.54 12.64
N LEU A 241 -3.34 -11.47 12.02
CA LEU A 241 -3.92 -12.42 11.06
C LEU A 241 -4.89 -13.39 11.76
N ARG A 242 -4.51 -13.91 12.93
CA ARG A 242 -5.37 -14.75 13.77
C ARG A 242 -6.67 -14.01 14.11
N ASP A 243 -6.56 -12.81 14.66
CA ASP A 243 -7.68 -12.04 15.17
C ASP A 243 -8.63 -11.63 14.04
N THR A 244 -8.09 -11.17 12.90
CA THR A 244 -8.89 -10.84 11.72
C THR A 244 -9.60 -12.07 11.15
N ASN A 245 -8.93 -13.22 11.06
CA ASN A 245 -9.57 -14.45 10.57
C ASN A 245 -10.64 -14.99 11.54
N GLN A 246 -10.43 -14.86 12.85
CA GLN A 246 -11.46 -15.19 13.84
C GLN A 246 -12.68 -14.29 13.70
N HIS A 247 -12.48 -12.98 13.56
CA HIS A 247 -13.55 -12.03 13.30
C HIS A 247 -14.33 -12.37 12.02
N ARG A 248 -13.62 -12.67 10.91
CA ARG A 248 -14.24 -13.07 9.64
C ARG A 248 -15.12 -14.30 9.79
N ARG A 249 -14.63 -15.35 10.45
CA ARG A 249 -15.39 -16.59 10.69
C ARG A 249 -16.65 -16.34 11.52
N ASN A 250 -16.54 -15.52 12.56
CA ASN A 250 -17.69 -15.15 13.41
C ASN A 250 -18.78 -14.38 12.64
N HIS A 251 -18.43 -13.77 11.50
CA HIS A 251 -19.35 -13.03 10.63
C HIS A 251 -19.61 -13.76 9.30
N GLY A 252 -19.39 -15.08 9.24
CA GLY A 252 -19.69 -15.89 8.05
C GLY A 252 -18.79 -15.63 6.83
N ARG A 253 -17.64 -14.96 7.01
CA ARG A 253 -16.67 -14.68 5.94
C ARG A 253 -15.54 -15.70 5.94
N ALA A 254 -15.09 -16.07 4.74
CA ALA A 254 -13.93 -16.94 4.57
C ALA A 254 -12.64 -16.29 5.11
N PRO A 255 -11.66 -17.08 5.60
CA PRO A 255 -10.34 -16.57 5.99
C PRO A 255 -9.63 -15.83 4.84
N ILE A 256 -8.68 -14.96 5.21
CA ILE A 256 -7.82 -14.23 4.28
C ILE A 256 -7.02 -15.18 3.41
N VAL A 257 -6.98 -14.90 2.10
CA VAL A 257 -6.13 -15.61 1.13
C VAL A 257 -5.10 -14.63 0.57
N ILE A 258 -3.85 -14.78 1.02
CA ILE A 258 -2.76 -13.86 0.72
C ILE A 258 -2.47 -13.80 -0.78
N GLY A 259 -2.39 -12.59 -1.32
CA GLY A 259 -2.07 -12.29 -2.72
C GLY A 259 -3.26 -12.42 -3.68
N THR A 260 -4.49 -12.25 -3.20
CA THR A 260 -5.70 -12.33 -4.03
C THR A 260 -6.43 -10.99 -4.18
N GLN A 261 -6.39 -10.13 -3.16
CA GLN A 261 -7.07 -8.84 -3.16
C GLN A 261 -6.13 -7.72 -3.61
N PHE A 262 -6.54 -6.93 -4.59
CA PHE A 262 -5.79 -5.80 -5.12
C PHE A 262 -6.74 -4.64 -5.33
N TYR A 263 -6.27 -3.41 -5.06
CA TYR A 263 -7.06 -2.22 -5.34
C TYR A 263 -7.35 -2.10 -6.84
N ARG A 264 -8.60 -1.77 -7.20
CA ARG A 264 -9.04 -1.60 -8.60
C ARG A 264 -9.87 -0.33 -8.77
N GLN A 265 -9.90 0.17 -10.00
CA GLN A 265 -10.81 1.25 -10.39
C GLN A 265 -12.26 0.73 -10.44
N GLY A 266 -13.22 1.53 -9.99
CA GLY A 266 -14.65 1.18 -10.03
C GLY A 266 -15.15 0.27 -8.89
N GLU A 267 -14.28 -0.32 -8.07
CA GLU A 267 -14.71 -1.00 -6.84
C GLU A 267 -14.93 0.03 -5.73
N GLU A 268 -16.17 0.14 -5.25
CA GLU A 268 -16.45 0.83 -3.99
C GLU A 268 -15.82 0.03 -2.85
N PRO A 269 -15.21 0.68 -1.84
CA PRO A 269 -14.72 -0.04 -0.69
C PRO A 269 -15.90 -0.76 -0.04
N ASP A 270 -15.78 -2.09 0.10
CA ASP A 270 -16.71 -2.91 0.89
C ASP A 270 -16.96 -2.19 2.22
N ALA A 271 -18.20 -1.73 2.42
CA ALA A 271 -18.60 -1.03 3.63
C ALA A 271 -18.64 -2.05 4.77
N THR A 272 -17.51 -2.21 5.45
CA THR A 272 -17.37 -3.00 6.70
C THR A 272 -16.97 -2.10 7.84
#